data_AF-A0A959EV07-F1
#
_entry.id   AF-A0A959EV07-F1
#
_cell.length_a   1.000
_cell.length_b   1.000
_cell.length_c   1.000
_cell.angle_alpha   90.00
_cell.angle_beta   90.00
_cell.angle_gamma   90.00
#
_symmetry.space_group_name_H-M   'P 1'
#
loop_
_entity.id
_entity.type
_entity.pdbx_description
1 polymer ?
#
loop_
_entity_poly.entity_id
_entity_poly.type
_entity_poly.pdbx_seq_one_letter_code
_entity_poly.pdbx_strand_id
1 'polypeptide(L)'
;MPQKKEPKKRGRKAKEKKIPYHRQPEDFSLAQWQRALRLQFGKESAFQMENIGGHPVFSDFTVRNPATRSSYRVAIRSTGERGNFCSCLDFKTNRLGLCKHISFVLHRLENTWGNKKHLKKGYRQPHSSIYLDYHEGRKVRLSIGAEQEVPLRAWAKQYFDDEL
;
A
#
# COMPACT_ATOMS: atom_id res chain seq x y z
N MET A 1 -28.78 -23.71 -38.76
CA MET A 1 -28.51 -22.26 -38.64
C MET A 1 -27.91 -21.98 -37.26
N PRO A 2 -26.66 -21.50 -37.15
CA PRO A 2 -26.04 -21.27 -35.85
C PRO A 2 -26.60 -20.00 -35.21
N GLN A 3 -27.19 -20.14 -34.02
CA GLN A 3 -27.78 -19.05 -33.25
C GLN A 3 -26.68 -18.09 -32.77
N LYS A 4 -26.77 -16.82 -33.19
CA LYS A 4 -25.92 -15.73 -32.69
C LYS A 4 -26.26 -15.48 -31.22
N LYS A 5 -25.29 -15.71 -30.32
CA LYS A 5 -25.38 -15.30 -28.91
C LYS A 5 -25.25 -13.78 -28.84
N GLU A 6 -26.27 -13.12 -28.31
CA GLU A 6 -26.27 -11.68 -28.07
C GLU A 6 -25.21 -11.28 -27.02
N PRO A 7 -24.52 -10.13 -27.22
CA PRO A 7 -23.52 -9.67 -26.27
C PRO A 7 -24.18 -9.14 -24.99
N LYS A 8 -23.85 -9.76 -23.85
CA LYS A 8 -24.28 -9.30 -22.52
C LYS A 8 -23.77 -7.88 -22.27
N LYS A 9 -24.70 -6.92 -22.11
CA LYS A 9 -24.40 -5.53 -21.71
C LYS A 9 -23.67 -5.54 -20.36
N ARG A 10 -22.42 -5.07 -20.34
CA ARG A 10 -21.67 -4.82 -19.10
C ARG A 10 -22.37 -3.69 -18.33
N GLY A 11 -22.89 -4.00 -17.15
CA GLY A 11 -23.50 -3.00 -16.26
C GLY A 11 -22.53 -1.86 -15.97
N ARG A 12 -23.00 -0.61 -16.06
CA ARG A 12 -22.25 0.57 -15.65
C ARG A 12 -21.91 0.42 -14.17
N LYS A 13 -20.62 0.37 -13.83
CA LYS A 13 -20.17 0.49 -12.43
C LYS A 13 -20.67 1.82 -11.88
N ALA A 14 -21.33 1.80 -10.73
CA ALA A 14 -21.70 3.02 -10.02
C ALA A 14 -20.45 3.88 -9.82
N LYS A 15 -20.54 5.19 -10.11
CA LYS A 15 -19.44 6.12 -9.86
C LYS A 15 -19.17 6.13 -8.36
N GLU A 16 -17.94 5.80 -7.95
CA GLU A 16 -17.50 5.96 -6.57
C GLU A 16 -17.75 7.41 -6.13
N LYS A 17 -18.35 7.61 -4.95
CA LYS A 17 -18.59 8.95 -4.40
C LYS A 17 -17.25 9.64 -4.15
N LYS A 18 -17.07 10.85 -4.67
CA LYS A 18 -15.87 11.65 -4.44
C LYS A 18 -15.84 12.13 -2.99
N ILE A 19 -14.75 11.87 -2.29
CA ILE A 19 -14.52 12.31 -0.92
C ILE A 19 -14.24 13.82 -0.94
N PRO A 20 -14.99 14.64 -0.18
CA PRO A 20 -14.75 16.07 -0.08
C PRO A 20 -13.39 16.36 0.55
N TYR A 21 -12.65 17.31 -0.02
CA TYR A 21 -11.33 17.69 0.49
C TYR A 21 -11.39 18.68 1.66
N HIS A 22 -12.35 19.60 1.64
CA HIS A 22 -12.43 20.71 2.60
C HIS A 22 -13.31 20.45 3.83
N ARG A 23 -14.16 19.41 3.80
CA ARG A 23 -15.10 19.12 4.89
C ARG A 23 -15.10 17.63 5.21
N GLN A 24 -14.98 17.30 6.49
CA GLN A 24 -15.16 15.94 6.98
C GLN A 24 -16.62 15.52 6.80
N PRO A 25 -16.90 14.42 6.09
CA PRO A 25 -18.25 13.84 6.04
C PRO A 25 -18.69 13.38 7.44
N GLU A 26 -19.99 13.50 7.72
CA GLU A 26 -20.56 13.12 9.02
C GLU A 26 -20.40 11.62 9.33
N ASP A 27 -20.39 10.78 8.29
CA ASP A 27 -20.23 9.33 8.41
C ASP A 27 -18.77 8.86 8.64
N PHE A 28 -17.81 9.78 8.74
CA PHE A 28 -16.39 9.45 8.82
C PHE A 28 -15.77 9.97 10.12
N SER A 29 -14.90 9.16 10.74
CA SER A 29 -13.90 9.68 11.67
C SER A 29 -12.80 10.46 10.92
N LEU A 30 -12.04 11.29 11.65
CA LEU A 30 -10.93 12.05 11.06
C LEU A 30 -9.93 11.14 10.34
N ALA A 31 -9.55 10.02 10.98
CA ALA A 31 -8.61 9.06 10.40
C ALA A 31 -9.17 8.39 9.14
N GLN A 32 -10.43 7.98 9.16
CA GLN A 32 -11.10 7.39 7.99
C GLN A 32 -11.14 8.39 6.83
N TRP A 33 -11.49 9.65 7.12
CA TRP A 33 -11.58 10.70 6.10
C TRP A 33 -10.22 10.97 5.46
N GLN A 34 -9.18 11.13 6.29
CA GLN A 34 -7.81 11.38 5.84
C GLN A 34 -7.21 10.20 5.05
N ARG A 35 -7.56 8.95 5.40
CA ARG A 35 -7.21 7.77 4.61
C ARG A 35 -7.93 7.74 3.27
N ALA A 36 -9.23 7.97 3.27
CA ALA A 36 -10.05 7.97 2.05
C ALA A 36 -9.57 9.01 1.04
N LEU A 37 -9.17 10.21 1.50
CA LEU A 37 -8.55 11.24 0.65
C LEU A 37 -7.25 10.76 0.00
N ARG A 38 -6.37 10.08 0.74
CA ARG A 38 -5.09 9.56 0.21
C ARG A 38 -5.30 8.45 -0.80
N LEU A 39 -6.28 7.57 -0.56
CA LEU A 39 -6.69 6.54 -1.51
C LEU A 39 -7.23 7.18 -2.79
N GLN A 40 -8.13 8.16 -2.68
CA GLN A 40 -8.67 8.88 -3.83
C GLN A 40 -7.57 9.58 -4.64
N PHE A 41 -6.72 10.38 -3.97
CA PHE A 41 -5.62 11.06 -4.65
C PHE A 41 -4.61 10.08 -5.24
N GLY A 42 -4.37 8.94 -4.59
CA GLY A 42 -3.55 7.87 -5.16
C GLY A 42 -4.09 7.36 -6.49
N LYS A 43 -5.41 7.13 -6.59
CA LYS A 43 -6.06 6.70 -7.84
C LYS A 43 -6.04 7.78 -8.92
N GLU A 44 -6.24 9.04 -8.54
CA GLU A 44 -6.37 10.17 -9.47
C GLU A 44 -5.01 10.77 -9.91
N SER A 45 -3.92 10.44 -9.22
CA SER A 45 -2.60 11.03 -9.50
C SER A 45 -1.97 10.49 -10.78
N ALA A 46 -1.51 11.40 -11.64
CA ALA A 46 -0.72 11.09 -12.83
C ALA A 46 0.77 10.84 -12.52
N PHE A 47 1.06 10.03 -11.50
CA PHE A 47 2.43 9.67 -11.17
C PHE A 47 3.00 8.63 -12.14
N GLN A 48 4.33 8.61 -12.24
CA GLN A 48 5.08 7.55 -12.88
C GLN A 48 5.64 6.65 -11.78
N MET A 49 5.63 5.33 -11.99
CA MET A 49 6.37 4.41 -11.13
C MET A 49 7.28 3.50 -11.92
N GLU A 50 8.42 3.20 -11.30
CA GLU A 50 9.41 2.25 -11.76
C GLU A 50 9.66 1.25 -10.62
N ASN A 51 9.70 -0.05 -10.95
CA ASN A 51 10.09 -1.08 -9.99
C ASN A 51 11.61 -1.22 -10.03
N ILE A 52 12.27 -0.99 -8.89
CA ILE A 52 13.73 -1.04 -8.74
C ILE A 52 14.19 -2.25 -7.91
N GLY A 53 13.26 -3.14 -7.54
CA GLY A 53 13.56 -4.38 -6.83
C GLY A 53 13.17 -5.63 -7.63
N GLY A 54 13.41 -6.81 -7.06
CA GLY A 54 13.29 -8.08 -7.78
C GLY A 54 11.89 -8.70 -7.84
N HIS A 55 10.94 -8.26 -7.01
CA HIS A 55 9.59 -8.85 -6.97
C HIS A 55 8.58 -7.97 -7.72
N PRO A 56 7.58 -8.52 -8.42
CA PRO A 56 6.63 -7.70 -9.21
C PRO A 56 5.66 -6.84 -8.37
N VAL A 57 5.43 -7.20 -7.10
CA VAL A 57 4.49 -6.53 -6.18
C VAL A 57 5.17 -6.04 -4.91
N PHE A 58 5.61 -6.95 -4.05
CA PHE A 58 6.30 -6.64 -2.80
C PHE A 58 7.77 -6.25 -3.03
N SER A 59 7.96 -5.03 -3.49
CA SER A 59 9.23 -4.53 -4.00
C SER A 59 9.47 -3.07 -3.61
N ASP A 60 10.62 -2.55 -4.05
CA ASP A 60 10.93 -1.13 -3.99
C ASP A 60 10.61 -0.47 -5.32
N PHE A 61 10.02 0.72 -5.22
CA PHE A 61 9.57 1.51 -6.35
C PHE A 61 10.09 2.94 -6.23
N THR A 62 10.40 3.52 -7.38
CA THR A 62 10.57 4.97 -7.51
C THR A 62 9.25 5.55 -8.02
N VAL A 63 8.66 6.49 -7.28
CA VAL A 63 7.44 7.20 -7.67
C VAL A 63 7.78 8.65 -8.01
N ARG A 64 7.65 9.01 -9.28
CA ARG A 64 7.93 10.35 -9.79
C ARG A 64 6.63 11.12 -10.04
N ASN A 65 6.61 12.37 -9.62
CA ASN A 65 5.56 13.32 -9.96
C ASN A 65 6.06 14.25 -11.09
N PRO A 66 5.57 14.09 -12.34
CA PRO A 66 6.01 14.93 -13.45
C PRO A 66 5.73 16.42 -13.24
N ALA A 67 4.60 16.77 -12.61
CA ALA A 67 4.17 18.15 -12.42
C ALA A 67 5.08 18.95 -11.47
N THR A 68 5.64 18.28 -10.46
CA THR A 68 6.53 18.94 -9.46
C THR A 68 8.00 18.53 -9.62
N ARG A 69 8.30 17.59 -10.52
CA ARG A 69 9.60 16.95 -10.71
C ARG A 69 10.16 16.25 -9.45
N SER A 70 9.35 16.04 -8.41
CA SER A 70 9.76 15.31 -7.22
C SER A 70 9.78 13.79 -7.45
N SER A 71 10.68 13.09 -6.76
CA SER A 71 10.77 11.62 -6.78
C SER A 71 10.84 11.08 -5.34
N TYR A 72 10.13 9.98 -5.09
CA TYR A 72 10.07 9.34 -3.77
C TYR A 72 10.32 7.83 -3.88
N ARG A 73 11.03 7.27 -2.90
CA ARG A 73 11.17 5.82 -2.75
C ARG A 73 9.95 5.29 -2.00
N VAL A 74 9.33 4.25 -2.53
CA VAL A 74 8.20 3.54 -1.94
C VAL A 74 8.55 2.07 -1.83
N ALA A 75 8.47 1.51 -0.63
CA ALA A 75 8.63 0.08 -0.39
C ALA A 75 7.26 -0.53 -0.08
N ILE A 76 6.84 -1.51 -0.88
CA ILE A 76 5.63 -2.29 -0.63
C ILE A 76 6.04 -3.64 -0.05
N ARG A 77 5.57 -3.96 1.15
CA ARG A 77 5.80 -5.24 1.84
C ARG A 77 4.50 -5.85 2.36
N SER A 78 3.41 -5.09 2.40
CA SER A 78 2.08 -5.61 2.69
C SER A 78 1.02 -4.93 1.83
N THR A 79 -0.16 -5.54 1.76
CA THR A 79 -1.36 -4.91 1.17
C THR A 79 -2.11 -4.03 2.18
N GLY A 80 -1.72 -4.07 3.45
CA GLY A 80 -2.29 -3.27 4.53
C GLY A 80 -1.53 -1.96 4.77
N GLU A 81 -1.82 -1.35 5.90
CA GLU A 81 -1.26 -0.05 6.29
C GLU A 81 0.11 -0.16 6.99
N ARG A 82 0.46 -1.35 7.48
CA ARG A 82 1.75 -1.60 8.16
C ARG A 82 2.74 -2.30 7.23
N GLY A 83 4.03 -2.10 7.49
CA GLY A 83 5.14 -2.70 6.73
C GLY A 83 5.46 -2.03 5.40
N ASN A 84 4.62 -1.10 4.94
CA ASN A 84 4.91 -0.27 3.78
C ASN A 84 5.70 0.97 4.20
N PHE A 85 6.51 1.52 3.29
CA PHE A 85 7.30 2.72 3.55
C PHE A 85 7.25 3.68 2.36
N CYS A 86 7.27 4.99 2.65
CA CYS A 86 7.50 6.02 1.65
C CYS A 86 8.43 7.10 2.18
N SER A 87 9.36 7.59 1.35
CA SER A 87 10.29 8.65 1.73
C SER A 87 9.65 10.05 1.85
N CYS A 88 8.39 10.22 1.42
CA CYS A 88 7.71 11.53 1.43
C CYS A 88 7.39 12.00 2.86
N LEU A 89 7.32 13.33 3.04
CA LEU A 89 7.05 13.93 4.35
C LEU A 89 5.66 13.57 4.89
N ASP A 90 4.64 13.53 4.03
CA ASP A 90 3.27 13.15 4.42
C ASP A 90 3.25 11.80 5.17
N PHE A 91 3.90 10.77 4.60
CA PHE A 91 3.98 9.45 5.24
C PHE A 91 4.65 9.49 6.62
N LYS A 92 5.72 10.28 6.77
CA LYS A 92 6.48 10.39 8.03
C LYS A 92 5.74 11.11 9.14
N THR A 93 4.73 11.92 8.81
CA THR A 93 4.05 12.81 9.77
C THR A 93 2.58 12.48 9.98
N ASN A 94 1.88 11.88 9.00
CA ASN A 94 0.43 11.70 9.07
C ASN A 94 -0.06 10.58 9.99
N ARG A 95 0.83 9.66 10.38
CA ARG A 95 0.56 8.51 11.26
C ARG A 95 -0.50 7.50 10.78
N LEU A 96 -0.80 7.47 9.48
CA LEU A 96 -1.81 6.59 8.90
C LEU A 96 -1.23 5.31 8.31
N GLY A 97 0.10 5.17 8.22
CA GLY A 97 0.75 4.08 7.47
C GLY A 97 0.54 4.15 5.95
N LEU A 98 -0.06 5.25 5.46
CA LEU A 98 -0.42 5.44 4.06
C LEU A 98 -0.18 6.88 3.64
N CYS A 99 0.28 7.07 2.41
CA CYS A 99 0.31 8.37 1.73
C CYS A 99 -0.26 8.23 0.32
N LYS A 100 -0.42 9.34 -0.40
CA LYS A 100 -0.87 9.30 -1.80
C LYS A 100 0.04 8.46 -2.71
N HIS A 101 1.35 8.40 -2.43
CA HIS A 101 2.31 7.63 -3.25
C HIS A 101 2.15 6.12 -3.03
N ILE A 102 2.04 5.65 -1.77
CA ILE A 102 1.75 4.23 -1.48
C ILE A 102 0.39 3.86 -2.08
N SER A 103 -0.61 4.71 -1.89
CA SER A 103 -1.96 4.49 -2.46
C SER A 103 -1.92 4.33 -3.97
N PHE A 104 -1.17 5.20 -4.66
CA PHE A 104 -0.95 5.11 -6.12
C PHE A 104 -0.27 3.79 -6.52
N VAL A 105 0.80 3.39 -5.84
CA VAL A 105 1.54 2.16 -6.16
C VAL A 105 0.65 0.93 -5.94
N LEU A 106 -0.01 0.82 -4.78
CA LEU A 106 -0.93 -0.28 -4.49
C LEU A 106 -2.05 -0.35 -5.53
N HIS A 107 -2.66 0.78 -5.87
CA HIS A 107 -3.70 0.84 -6.89
C HIS A 107 -3.19 0.35 -8.26
N ARG A 108 -2.00 0.78 -8.70
CA ARG A 108 -1.42 0.33 -9.98
C ARG A 108 -1.10 -1.17 -9.94
N LEU A 109 -0.56 -1.67 -8.83
CA LEU A 109 -0.23 -3.09 -8.66
C LEU A 109 -1.49 -3.97 -8.70
N GLU A 110 -2.58 -3.56 -8.04
CA GLU A 110 -3.87 -4.27 -8.06
C GLU A 110 -4.51 -4.35 -9.45
N ASN A 111 -4.29 -3.33 -10.27
CA ASN A 111 -4.84 -3.22 -11.63
C ASN A 111 -3.88 -3.71 -12.72
N THR A 112 -2.67 -4.17 -12.35
CA THR A 112 -1.72 -4.77 -13.28
C THR A 112 -2.02 -6.25 -13.46
N TRP A 113 -2.10 -6.70 -14.72
CA TRP A 113 -2.36 -8.10 -15.03
C TRP A 113 -1.28 -9.02 -14.44
N GLY A 114 -1.68 -10.19 -13.94
CA GLY A 114 -0.76 -11.13 -13.28
C GLY A 114 -0.47 -10.85 -11.80
N ASN A 115 -0.62 -9.61 -11.31
CA ASN A 115 -0.27 -9.28 -9.92
C ASN A 115 -1.25 -9.79 -8.87
N LYS A 116 -2.52 -10.06 -9.25
CA LYS A 116 -3.54 -10.58 -8.34
C LYS A 116 -3.13 -11.88 -7.63
N LYS A 117 -2.36 -12.75 -8.28
CA LYS A 117 -1.87 -13.99 -7.67
C LYS A 117 -0.88 -13.72 -6.55
N HIS A 118 0.00 -12.73 -6.73
CA HIS A 118 1.00 -12.33 -5.74
C HIS A 118 0.33 -11.64 -4.55
N LEU A 119 -0.61 -10.73 -4.81
CA LEU A 119 -1.37 -10.04 -3.77
C LEU A 119 -2.16 -11.02 -2.89
N LYS A 120 -2.78 -12.05 -3.49
CA LYS A 120 -3.49 -13.10 -2.75
C LYS A 120 -2.57 -14.02 -1.95
N LYS A 121 -1.41 -14.38 -2.50
CA LYS A 121 -0.41 -15.20 -1.81
C LYS A 121 0.17 -14.48 -0.59
N GLY A 122 0.16 -13.14 -0.62
CA GLY A 122 0.82 -12.33 0.39
C GLY A 122 2.33 -12.31 0.20
N TYR A 123 2.99 -11.57 1.08
CA TYR A 123 4.44 -11.45 1.09
C TYR A 123 5.03 -12.32 2.19
N ARG A 124 5.99 -13.16 1.81
CA ARG A 124 6.88 -13.81 2.77
C ARG A 124 8.31 -13.43 2.40
N GLN A 125 8.87 -12.50 3.16
CA GLN A 125 10.27 -12.09 3.03
C GLN A 125 11.22 -13.24 3.37
N PRO A 126 12.35 -13.39 2.65
CA PRO A 126 13.37 -14.37 3.01
C PRO A 126 14.01 -14.03 4.37
N HIS A 127 14.47 -12.79 4.52
CA HIS A 127 15.21 -12.34 5.70
C HIS A 127 14.34 -11.55 6.67
N SER A 128 14.68 -11.64 7.96
CA SER A 128 14.06 -10.80 8.99
C SER A 128 14.59 -9.37 8.93
N SER A 129 13.74 -8.40 9.27
CA SER A 129 14.10 -6.99 9.25
C SER A 129 13.45 -6.22 10.39
N ILE A 130 14.17 -5.21 10.90
CA ILE A 130 13.65 -4.23 11.83
C ILE A 130 13.25 -2.99 11.04
N TYR A 131 12.07 -2.44 11.31
CA TYR A 131 11.58 -1.26 10.62
C TYR A 131 10.87 -0.30 11.58
N LEU A 132 10.79 0.96 11.17
CA LEU A 132 9.99 1.98 11.85
C LEU A 132 8.59 1.97 11.27
N ASP A 133 7.62 1.58 12.09
CA ASP A 133 6.20 1.78 11.81
C ASP A 133 5.80 3.19 12.24
N TYR A 134 5.13 3.89 11.33
CA TYR A 134 4.63 5.25 11.55
C TYR A 134 3.13 5.25 11.89
N HIS A 135 2.43 4.13 11.78
CA HIS A 135 1.01 4.02 12.09
C HIS A 135 0.76 4.21 13.59
N GLU A 136 -0.13 5.16 13.92
CA GLU A 136 -0.48 5.55 15.30
C GLU A 136 0.69 6.08 16.16
N GLY A 137 1.88 6.23 15.61
CA GLY A 137 3.08 6.67 16.33
C GLY A 137 4.35 6.16 15.66
N ARG A 138 5.52 6.39 16.27
CA ARG A 138 6.78 5.78 15.82
C ARG A 138 7.07 4.57 16.70
N LYS A 139 6.88 3.37 16.17
CA LYS A 139 7.18 2.11 16.86
C LYS A 139 8.27 1.36 16.08
N VAL A 140 9.22 0.76 16.79
CA VAL A 140 10.18 -0.18 16.20
C VAL A 140 9.48 -1.54 16.11
N ARG A 141 9.47 -2.15 14.92
CA ARG A 141 8.78 -3.42 14.64
C ARG A 141 9.75 -4.44 14.08
N LEU A 142 9.44 -5.72 14.29
CA LEU A 142 10.24 -6.84 13.80
C LEU A 142 9.43 -7.66 12.80
N SER A 143 9.80 -7.53 11.53
CA SER A 143 9.27 -8.36 10.46
C SER A 143 10.10 -9.66 10.39
N ILE A 144 9.57 -10.78 10.90
CA ILE A 144 10.28 -12.07 10.87
C ILE A 144 10.14 -12.71 9.47
N GLY A 145 11.28 -13.05 8.87
CA GLY A 145 11.37 -13.72 7.58
C GLY A 145 11.25 -15.24 7.67
N ALA A 146 11.29 -15.90 6.52
CA ALA A 146 11.27 -17.37 6.43
C ALA A 146 12.56 -18.00 6.95
N GLU A 147 13.69 -17.31 6.79
CA GLU A 147 14.98 -17.78 7.29
C GLU A 147 15.05 -17.62 8.80
N GLN A 148 15.45 -18.70 9.49
CA GLN A 148 15.62 -18.72 10.94
C GLN A 148 14.36 -18.30 11.72
N GLU A 149 13.17 -18.56 11.18
CA GLU A 149 11.89 -18.12 11.76
C GLU A 149 11.71 -18.57 13.22
N VAL A 150 11.94 -19.85 13.51
CA VAL A 150 11.75 -20.44 14.84
C VAL A 150 12.67 -19.80 15.91
N PRO A 151 14.01 -19.78 15.73
CA PRO A 151 14.89 -19.16 16.72
C PRO A 151 14.67 -17.65 16.84
N LEU A 152 14.38 -16.94 15.74
CA LEU A 152 14.11 -15.51 15.78
C LEU A 152 12.80 -15.18 16.50
N ARG A 153 11.74 -16.00 16.36
CA ARG A 153 10.51 -15.84 17.13
C ARG A 153 10.73 -16.03 18.63
N ALA A 154 11.57 -16.99 19.02
CA ALA A 154 11.93 -17.19 20.43
C ALA A 154 12.73 -16.00 20.98
N TRP A 155 13.70 -15.51 20.19
CA TRP A 155 14.51 -14.34 20.54
C TRP A 155 13.68 -13.05 20.61
N ALA A 156 12.73 -12.86 19.68
CA ALA A 156 11.90 -11.65 19.61
C ALA A 156 11.12 -11.39 20.91
N LYS A 157 10.64 -12.44 21.59
CA LYS A 157 9.90 -12.32 22.86
C LYS A 157 10.70 -11.67 23.99
N GLN A 158 12.03 -11.60 23.87
CA GLN A 158 12.89 -10.97 24.87
C GLN A 158 12.99 -9.45 24.68
N TYR A 159 12.73 -8.94 23.47
CA TYR A 159 13.04 -7.54 23.09
C TYR A 159 11.87 -6.78 22.47
N PHE A 160 10.85 -7.48 21.96
CA PHE A 160 9.67 -6.91 21.32
C PHE A 160 8.41 -7.27 22.09
N ASP A 161 7.42 -6.37 22.05
CA ASP A 161 6.08 -6.66 22.53
C ASP A 161 5.36 -7.66 21.59
N ASP A 162 4.17 -8.10 21.97
CA ASP A 162 3.38 -9.05 21.18
C ASP A 162 2.92 -8.47 19.83
N GLU A 163 3.07 -7.15 19.63
CA GLU A 163 2.79 -6.47 18.38
C GLU A 163 4.05 -6.46 17.48
N LEU A 164 4.48 -7.63 17.01
CA LEU A 164 5.61 -7.76 16.05
C LEU A 164 5.42 -6.93 14.77
#